data_AF-Q8CYN4-F1
#
_entry.id   AF-Q8CYN4-F1
#
_cell.length_a   1.000
_cell.length_b   1.000
_cell.length_c   1.000
_cell.angle_alpha   90.00
_cell.angle_beta   90.00
_cell.angle_gamma   90.00
#
_symmetry.space_group_name_H-M   'P 1'
#
loop_
_entity.id
_entity.type
_entity.pdbx_description
1 polymer ?
#
loop_
_entity_poly.entity_id
_entity_poly.type
_entity_poly.pdbx_seq_one_letter_code
_entity_poly.pdbx_strand_id
1 'polypeptide(L)'
;MKRITANQYQTSERYYKLPKLLFESERYKNMKLEVKVVYSVLKDRLELSLSKGWIDEDGAIYLIYSNSNLMALLGCSKSKLLSM
;
A
#
# COMPACT_ATOMS: atom_id res chain seq x y z
N MET A 1 30.10 -2.72 4.37
CA MET A 1 28.70 -2.73 3.89
C MET A 1 28.72 -2.66 2.36
N LYS A 2 28.10 -3.62 1.65
CA LYS A 2 27.99 -3.54 0.18
C LYS A 2 27.10 -2.36 -0.19
N ARG A 3 27.55 -1.51 -1.11
CA ARG A 3 26.73 -0.42 -1.66
C ARG A 3 25.64 -1.02 -2.55
N ILE A 4 24.40 -0.62 -2.31
CA ILE A 4 23.28 -0.92 -3.20
C ILE A 4 23.41 0.00 -4.41
N THR A 5 23.41 -0.58 -5.61
CA THR A 5 23.39 0.19 -6.85
C THR A 5 21.98 0.72 -7.12
N ALA A 6 21.84 1.78 -7.92
CA ALA A 6 20.52 2.27 -8.33
C ALA A 6 19.67 1.17 -9.00
N ASN A 7 20.31 0.31 -9.81
CA ASN A 7 19.64 -0.83 -10.44
C ASN A 7 19.15 -1.85 -9.41
N GLN A 8 19.98 -2.18 -8.42
CA GLN A 8 19.60 -3.07 -7.34
C GLN A 8 18.47 -2.48 -6.49
N TYR A 9 18.49 -1.18 -6.23
CA TYR A 9 17.40 -0.51 -5.52
C TYR A 9 16.07 -0.67 -6.27
N GLN A 10 16.07 -0.46 -7.58
CA GLN A 10 14.86 -0.59 -8.39
C GLN A 10 14.36 -2.03 -8.54
N THR A 11 15.24 -3.03 -8.41
CA THR A 11 14.90 -4.43 -8.71
C THR A 11 14.73 -5.33 -7.48
N SER A 12 15.43 -5.08 -6.37
CA SER A 12 15.40 -5.97 -5.19
C SER A 12 15.21 -5.28 -3.85
N GLU A 13 15.53 -3.99 -3.71
CA GLU A 13 15.46 -3.31 -2.41
C GLU A 13 14.16 -2.51 -2.20
N ARG A 14 13.34 -2.38 -3.24
CA ARG A 14 12.00 -1.78 -3.16
C ARG A 14 10.94 -2.88 -3.09
N TYR A 15 10.19 -2.91 -2.00
CA TYR A 15 9.17 -3.92 -1.77
C TYR A 15 8.01 -3.33 -0.97
N TYR A 16 6.80 -3.86 -1.23
CA TYR A 16 5.66 -3.60 -0.37
C TYR A 16 5.83 -4.37 0.94
N LYS A 17 5.76 -3.65 2.06
CA LYS A 17 5.84 -4.25 3.39
C LYS A 17 4.49 -4.82 3.78
N LEU A 18 4.38 -6.15 3.78
CA LEU A 18 3.20 -6.88 4.23
C LEU A 18 3.26 -7.09 5.76
N PRO A 19 2.40 -6.43 6.56
CA PRO A 19 2.50 -6.52 8.02
C PRO A 19 2.13 -7.91 8.53
N LYS A 20 3.00 -8.51 9.35
CA LYS A 20 2.76 -9.79 10.02
C LYS A 20 1.49 -9.79 10.88
N LEU A 21 1.18 -8.63 11.48
CA LEU A 21 -0.05 -8.43 12.27
C LEU A 21 -1.33 -8.82 11.52
N LEU A 22 -1.36 -8.68 10.18
CA LEU A 22 -2.52 -9.06 9.37
C LEU A 22 -2.75 -10.58 9.33
N PHE A 23 -1.77 -11.39 9.73
CA PHE A 23 -1.82 -12.84 9.77
C PHE A 23 -1.90 -13.38 11.20
N GLU A 24 -1.22 -12.71 12.13
CA GLU A 24 -1.06 -13.16 13.51
C GLU A 24 -2.20 -12.70 14.43
N SER A 25 -2.89 -11.59 14.09
CA SER A 25 -4.00 -11.09 14.90
C SER A 25 -5.31 -11.79 14.59
N GLU A 26 -6.00 -12.28 15.62
CA GLU A 26 -7.37 -12.80 15.51
C GLU A 26 -8.35 -11.78 14.89
N ARG A 27 -8.10 -10.48 15.07
CA ARG A 27 -8.91 -9.41 14.46
C ARG A 27 -8.88 -9.44 12.93
N TYR A 28 -7.73 -9.80 12.34
CA TYR A 28 -7.50 -9.74 10.89
C TYR A 28 -7.37 -11.12 10.24
N LYS A 29 -7.46 -12.19 11.03
CA LYS A 29 -7.30 -13.57 10.58
C LYS A 29 -8.18 -13.93 9.39
N ASN A 30 -9.47 -13.55 9.45
CA ASN A 30 -10.46 -13.83 8.41
C ASN A 30 -10.47 -12.83 7.25
N MET A 31 -9.57 -11.83 7.25
CA MET A 31 -9.45 -10.89 6.14
C MET A 31 -8.93 -11.62 4.90
N LYS A 32 -9.52 -11.34 3.73
CA LYS A 32 -9.06 -11.89 2.45
C LYS A 32 -7.59 -11.54 2.23
N LEU A 33 -6.80 -12.49 1.71
CA LEU A 33 -5.38 -12.27 1.41
C LEU A 33 -5.18 -11.05 0.49
N GLU A 34 -6.04 -10.90 -0.51
CA GLU A 34 -6.04 -9.78 -1.44
C GLU A 34 -6.19 -8.43 -0.72
N VAL A 35 -7.08 -8.33 0.27
CA VAL A 35 -7.26 -7.11 1.07
C VAL A 35 -6.02 -6.81 1.91
N LYS A 36 -5.34 -7.82 2.44
CA LYS A 36 -4.05 -7.65 3.16
C LYS A 36 -2.97 -7.07 2.24
N VAL A 37 -2.93 -7.54 0.99
CA VAL A 37 -2.02 -7.01 -0.04
C VAL A 37 -2.38 -5.57 -0.41
N VAL A 38 -3.65 -5.28 -0.67
CA VAL A 38 -4.14 -3.92 -0.99
C VAL A 38 -3.79 -2.94 0.13
N TYR A 39 -4.04 -3.31 1.39
CA TYR A 39 -3.65 -2.49 2.54
C TYR A 39 -2.14 -2.17 2.51
N SER A 40 -1.29 -3.15 2.22
CA SER A 40 0.16 -2.98 2.20
C SER A 40 0.62 -2.06 1.07
N VAL A 41 -0.03 -2.16 -0.09
CA VAL A 41 0.21 -1.26 -1.24
C VAL A 41 -0.21 0.18 -0.91
N LEU A 42 -1.37 0.36 -0.28
CA LEU A 42 -1.85 1.69 0.12
C LEU A 42 -1.01 2.29 1.26
N LYS A 43 -0.55 1.46 2.20
CA LYS A 43 0.30 1.88 3.30
C LYS A 43 1.63 2.46 2.82
N ASP A 44 2.26 1.82 1.83
CA ASP A 44 3.49 2.30 1.19
C ASP A 44 3.30 3.69 0.57
N ARG A 45 2.11 3.97 0.03
CA ARG A 45 1.77 5.27 -0.57
C ARG A 45 1.59 6.40 0.45
N LEU A 46 1.44 6.11 1.74
CA LEU A 46 1.34 7.16 2.77
C LEU A 46 2.63 7.98 2.85
N GLU A 47 3.79 7.40 2.57
CA GLU A 47 5.05 8.16 2.53
C GLU A 47 5.03 9.21 1.41
N LEU A 48 4.43 8.86 0.26
CA LEU A 48 4.21 9.81 -0.83
C LEU A 48 3.18 10.88 -0.45
N SER A 49 2.05 10.50 0.18
CA SER A 49 1.07 11.46 0.71
C SER A 49 1.71 12.47 1.66
N LEU A 50 2.52 11.97 2.60
CA LEU A 50 3.23 12.79 3.56
C LEU A 50 4.18 13.78 2.87
N SER A 51 4.96 13.32 1.87
CA SER A 51 5.85 14.18 1.10
C SER A 51 5.13 15.29 0.31
N LYS A 52 3.84 15.10 0.01
CA LYS A 52 2.97 16.08 -0.66
C LYS A 52 2.20 16.97 0.32
N GLY A 53 2.34 16.76 1.63
CA GLY A 53 1.58 17.49 2.64
C GLY A 53 0.10 17.12 2.67
N TRP A 54 -0.28 15.91 2.23
CA TRP A 54 -1.66 15.42 2.34
C TRP A 54 -1.94 14.99 3.78
N ILE A 55 -2.13 16.00 4.63
CA ILE A 55 -2.38 15.91 6.06
C ILE A 55 -3.63 16.75 6.34
N ASP A 56 -4.59 16.17 7.05
CA ASP A 56 -5.81 16.89 7.43
C ASP A 56 -5.59 17.79 8.66
N GLU A 57 -6.66 18.43 9.12
CA GLU A 57 -6.66 19.37 10.24
C GLU A 57 -6.29 18.72 11.59
N ASP A 58 -6.49 17.41 11.73
CA ASP A 58 -6.13 16.63 12.92
C ASP A 58 -4.68 16.09 12.86
N GLY A 59 -3.96 16.36 11.76
CA GLY A 59 -2.60 15.87 11.56
C GLY A 59 -2.54 14.45 10.99
N ALA A 60 -3.65 13.88 10.51
CA ALA A 60 -3.69 12.55 9.94
C ALA A 60 -3.35 12.56 8.43
N ILE A 61 -2.48 11.63 8.02
CA ILE A 61 -2.08 11.47 6.62
C ILE A 61 -3.19 10.72 5.88
N TYR A 62 -3.68 11.30 4.80
CA TYR A 62 -4.71 10.70 3.96
C TYR A 62 -4.19 10.40 2.54
N LEU A 63 -4.96 9.61 1.79
CA LEU A 63 -4.65 9.20 0.42
C LEU A 63 -5.68 9.80 -0.54
N ILE A 64 -5.21 10.53 -1.56
CA ILE A 64 -6.05 10.95 -2.67
C ILE A 64 -5.81 10.01 -3.85
N TYR A 65 -6.83 9.23 -4.20
CA TYR A 65 -6.80 8.34 -5.35
C TYR A 65 -8.14 8.35 -6.09
N SER A 66 -8.09 8.43 -7.43
CA SER A 66 -9.24 8.09 -8.27
C SER A 66 -9.38 6.57 -8.35
N ASN A 67 -10.61 6.10 -8.57
CA ASN A 67 -10.86 4.67 -8.85
C ASN A 67 -10.04 4.16 -10.04
N SER A 68 -9.85 4.98 -11.08
CA SER A 68 -9.01 4.62 -12.23
C SER A 68 -7.55 4.38 -11.84
N ASN A 69 -6.98 5.23 -10.99
CA ASN A 69 -5.61 5.08 -10.52
C ASN A 69 -5.45 3.87 -9.60
N LEU A 70 -6.44 3.58 -8.75
CA LEU A 70 -6.43 2.37 -7.92
C LEU A 70 -6.55 1.10 -8.76
N MET A 71 -7.46 1.09 -9.73
CA MET A 71 -7.61 -0.04 -10.67
C MET A 71 -6.32 -0.30 -11.43
N ALA A 72 -5.66 0.75 -11.94
CA ALA A 72 -4.38 0.62 -12.64
C ALA A 72 -3.26 0.13 -11.70
N LEU A 73 -3.20 0.65 -10.47
CA LEU A 73 -2.20 0.24 -9.47
C LEU A 73 -2.37 -1.21 -9.03
N LEU A 74 -3.62 -1.64 -8.82
CA LEU A 74 -3.95 -2.98 -8.31
C LEU A 74 -4.17 -4.01 -9.44
N GLY A 75 -4.19 -3.57 -10.70
CA GLY A 75 -4.45 -4.43 -11.85
C GLY A 75 -5.83 -5.09 -11.81
N CYS A 76 -6.85 -4.39 -11.31
CA CYS A 76 -8.18 -4.96 -11.07
C CYS A 76 -9.31 -4.20 -11.79
N SER A 77 -10.42 -4.90 -12.03
CA SER A 77 -11.63 -4.26 -12.57
C SER A 77 -12.29 -3.37 -11.53
N LYS A 78 -13.16 -2.46 -11.99
CA LYS A 78 -13.95 -1.61 -11.08
C LYS A 78 -14.82 -2.43 -10.13
N SER A 79 -15.47 -3.49 -10.63
CA SER A 79 -16.30 -4.38 -9.79
C SER A 79 -15.46 -5.09 -8.73
N LYS A 80 -14.24 -5.50 -9.09
CA LYS A 80 -13.31 -6.11 -8.14
C LYS A 80 -12.88 -5.10 -7.08
N LEU A 81 -12.44 -3.90 -7.48
CA LEU A 81 -12.07 -2.83 -6.55
C LEU A 81 -13.18 -2.53 -5.53
N LEU A 82 -14.43 -2.47 -5.97
CA LEU A 82 -15.58 -2.17 -5.11
C LEU A 82 -16.03 -3.33 -4.22
N SER A 83 -15.52 -4.55 -4.43
CA SER A 83 -15.88 -5.76 -3.67
C SER A 83 -14.74 -6.33 -2.80
N MET A 84 -13.57 -5.69 -2.86
CA MET A 84 -12.45 -5.94 -1.95
C MET A 84 -12.82 -5.44 -0.56
#